data_AF-A0A8S3CJ29-F1
#
_entry.id   AF-A0A8S3CJ29-F1
#
_cell.length_a   1.000
_cell.length_b   1.000
_cell.length_c   1.000
_cell.angle_alpha   90.00
_cell.angle_beta   90.00
_cell.angle_gamma   90.00
#
_symmetry.space_group_name_H-M   'P 1'
#
loop_
_entity.id
_entity.type
_entity.pdbx_description
1 polymer ?
#
loop_
_entity_poly.entity_id
_entity_poly.type
_entity_poly.pdbx_seq_one_letter_code
_entity_poly.pdbx_strand_id
1 'polypeptide(L)' 'MTTRLVSPSSPTGNNRNIELAGIDLWTIARVDKVFLYPVELNVDRFKESLGHTLSIW' A
#
# COMPACT_ATOMS: atom_id res chain seq x y z
N MET A 1 9.90 14.53 -6.06
CA MET A 1 9.42 13.45 -5.17
C MET A 1 9.66 12.14 -5.90
N THR A 2 10.48 11.24 -5.37
CA THR A 2 10.77 9.95 -6.00
C THR A 2 9.78 8.90 -5.49
N THR A 3 9.01 8.31 -6.41
CA THR A 3 8.16 7.16 -6.12
C THR A 3 9.02 5.91 -5.95
N ARG A 4 8.76 5.14 -4.89
CA ARG A 4 9.40 3.83 -4.64
C ARG A 4 8.33 2.75 -4.68
N LEU A 5 8.54 1.74 -5.52
CA LEU A 5 7.69 0.54 -5.54
C LEU A 5 8.13 -0.40 -4.42
N VAL A 6 7.16 -0.96 -3.70
CA VAL A 6 7.37 -1.97 -2.65
C VAL A 6 6.47 -3.15 -2.95
N SER A 7 7.07 -4.32 -3.15
CA SER A 7 6.34 -5.57 -3.37
C SER A 7 5.95 -6.21 -2.02
N PRO A 8 4.91 -7.06 -2.00
CA PRO A 8 4.67 -7.96 -0.87
C PRO A 8 5.92 -8.79 -0.55
N SER A 9 6.25 -8.96 0.73
CA SER A 9 7.39 -9.75 1.20
C SER A 9 7.28 -11.24 0.91
N SER A 10 6.06 -11.78 0.79
CA SER A 10 5.81 -13.15 0.37
C SER A 10 4.83 -13.14 -0.81
N PRO A 11 5.00 -14.00 -1.83
CA PRO A 11 3.94 -14.23 -2.80
C PRO A 11 2.74 -14.78 -2.03
N THR A 12 1.71 -13.94 -1.84
CA THR A 12 0.39 -14.44 -1.48
C THR A 12 0.04 -15.45 -2.56
N GLY A 13 -0.14 -16.71 -2.19
CA GLY A 13 -0.18 -17.86 -3.13
C GLY A 13 -1.33 -17.86 -4.14
N ASN A 14 -2.00 -16.75 -4.42
CA ASN A 14 -3.10 -16.63 -5.35
C ASN A 14 -3.09 -15.27 -6.05
N ASN A 15 -3.38 -15.26 -7.35
CA ASN A 15 -3.81 -14.07 -8.09
C ASN A 15 -5.13 -13.56 -7.49
N ARG A 16 -5.03 -12.83 -6.37
CA ARG A 16 -6.20 -12.31 -5.67
C ARG A 16 -6.86 -11.25 -6.54
N ASN A 17 -8.11 -11.49 -6.89
CA ASN A 17 -8.95 -10.55 -7.62
C ASN A 17 -9.92 -9.91 -6.63
N ILE A 18 -9.99 -8.58 -6.65
CA ILE A 18 -11.00 -7.83 -5.90
C ILE A 18 -12.08 -7.44 -6.91
N GLU A 19 -13.29 -7.94 -6.70
CA GLU A 19 -14.44 -7.54 -7.50
C GLU A 19 -14.89 -6.13 -7.07
N LEU A 20 -15.14 -5.28 -8.07
CA LEU A 20 -15.61 -3.92 -7.84
C LEU A 20 -17.13 -3.91 -7.70
N ALA A 21 -17.63 -3.29 -6.66
CA ALA A 21 -19.06 -3.00 -6.52
C ALA A 21 -19.45 -1.79 -7.38
N GLY A 22 -20.75 -1.65 -7.65
CA GLY A 22 -21.27 -0.55 -8.46
C GLY A 22 -20.87 0.83 -7.92
N ILE A 23 -20.75 1.00 -6.60
CA ILE A 23 -20.33 2.27 -5.98
C ILE A 23 -18.84 2.58 -6.21
N ASP A 24 -17.98 1.57 -6.30
CA ASP A 24 -16.53 1.74 -6.48
C ASP A 24 -16.24 2.41 -7.84
N LEU A 25 -17.06 2.11 -8.85
CA LEU A 25 -16.95 2.67 -10.20
C LEU A 25 -17.28 4.17 -10.27
N TRP A 26 -18.04 4.69 -9.31
CA TRP A 26 -18.49 6.09 -9.28
C TRP A 26 -17.54 6.98 -8.48
N THR A 27 -16.54 6.38 -7.83
CA THR A 27 -15.62 7.08 -6.93
C THR A 27 -14.29 7.32 -7.63
N ILE A 28 -13.69 8.51 -7.45
CA ILE A 28 -12.32 8.77 -7.90
C ILE A 28 -11.37 8.00 -6.98
N ALA A 29 -10.66 7.01 -7.52
CA ALA A 29 -9.76 6.12 -6.77
C ALA A 29 -8.49 6.80 -6.21
N ARG A 30 -8.40 8.14 -6.25
CA ARG A 30 -7.23 8.89 -5.81
C ARG A 30 -7.51 9.58 -4.50
N VAL A 31 -6.80 9.15 -3.46
CA VAL A 31 -6.85 9.73 -2.12
C VAL A 31 -5.44 10.19 -1.75
N ASP A 32 -5.23 11.51 -1.73
CA ASP A 32 -3.98 12.12 -1.30
C ASP A 32 -4.08 12.49 0.19
N LYS A 33 -3.35 11.79 1.06
CA LYS A 33 -3.26 12.07 2.51
C LYS A 33 -1.81 12.27 2.92
N VAL A 34 -1.57 13.22 3.81
CA VAL A 34 -0.24 13.53 4.35
C VAL A 34 -0.26 13.37 5.87
N PHE A 35 0.73 12.67 6.40
CA PHE A 35 0.93 12.49 7.83
C PHE A 35 2.27 13.13 8.23
N LEU A 36 2.25 13.95 9.28
CA LEU A 36 3.44 14.62 9.81
C LEU A 36 3.92 13.90 11.07
N TYR A 37 5.19 13.54 11.09
CA TYR A 37 5.83 12.92 12.25
C TYR A 37 6.88 13.88 12.82
N PRO A 38 6.95 14.06 14.15
CA PRO A 38 7.89 14.97 14.78
C PRO A 38 9.32 14.43 14.85
N VAL A 39 9.56 13.20 14.38
CA VAL A 39 10.85 12.50 14.43
C VAL A 39 11.23 12.00 13.05
N GLU A 40 12.53 11.81 12.83
CA GLU A 40 13.05 11.24 11.60
C GLU A 40 12.55 9.79 11.42
N LEU A 41 12.04 9.49 10.22
CA LEU A 41 11.50 8.18 9.88
C LEU A 41 12.57 7.34 9.20
N ASN A 42 12.75 6.10 9.66
CA ASN A 42 13.57 5.12 8.96
C ASN A 42 12.80 4.56 7.76
N VAL A 43 13.12 5.07 6.57
CA VAL A 43 12.44 4.69 5.32
C VAL A 43 12.54 3.20 5.02
N ASP A 44 13.64 2.54 5.37
CA ASP A 44 13.81 1.11 5.09
C ASP A 44 12.93 0.24 5.98
N ARG A 45 12.75 0.64 7.25
CA ARG A 45 11.78 0.00 8.15
C ARG A 45 10.34 0.15 7.64
N PHE A 46 10.00 1.30 7.06
CA PHE A 46 8.68 1.50 6.43
C PHE A 46 8.49 0.59 5.22
N LYS A 47 9.50 0.44 4.36
CA LYS A 47 9.42 -0.48 3.21
C LYS A 47 9.20 -1.92 3.65
N GLU A 48 9.97 -2.38 4.64
CA GLU A 48 9.85 -3.74 5.18
C GLU A 48 8.47 -3.98 5.77
N SER A 49 8.01 -3.07 6.64
CA SER A 49 6.69 -3.16 7.27
C SER A 49 5.57 -3.16 6.23
N LEU A 50 5.66 -2.28 5.23
CA LEU A 50 4.69 -2.21 4.13
C LEU A 50 4.66 -3.50 3.31
N GLY A 51 5.83 -4.05 2.96
CA GLY A 51 5.91 -5.34 2.25
C GLY A 51 5.26 -6.48 3.03
N HIS A 52 5.45 -6.51 4.35
CA HIS A 52 4.79 -7.49 5.22
C HIS A 52 3.27 -7.29 5.26
N THR A 53 2.79 -6.06 5.47
CA THR A 53 1.36 -5.74 5.48
C THR A 53 0.67 -6.14 4.18
N LEU A 54 1.29 -5.85 3.03
CA LEU A 54 0.79 -6.25 1.71
C LEU A 54 0.73 -7.77 1.51
N SER A 55 1.48 -8.55 2.29
CA SER A 55 1.49 -10.02 2.19
C SER A 55 0.45 -10.70 3.07
N ILE A 56 -0.03 -10.04 4.12
CA ILE A 56 -1.07 -10.57 5.01
C ILE A 56 -2.46 -10.42 4.38
N TRP A 57 -2.61 -9.38 3.55
CA TRP A 57 -3.87 -9.03 2.90
C TRP A 57 -4.42 -10.17 2.04
#